data_AF-O05524-F1
#
_entry.id   AF-O05524-F1
#
_cell.length_a   1.000
_cell.length_b   1.000
_cell.length_c   1.000
_cell.angle_alpha   90.00
_cell.angle_beta   90.00
_cell.angle_gamma   90.00
#
_symmetry.space_group_name_H-M   'P 1'
#
loop_
_entity.id
_entity.type
_entity.pdbx_description
1 polymer ?
#
loop_
_entity_poly.entity_id
_entity_poly.type
_entity_poly.pdbx_seq_one_letter_code
_entity_poly.pdbx_strand_id
1 'polypeptide(L)' 'MRNPVVWGMIYFAVGCIFTYLAASSPGSMWSFYSILLMVFAAYNISISFKMFAFSFKIKKNQK' A
#
# COMPACT_ATOMS: atom_id res chain seq x y z
N MET A 1 -0.78 16.65 -7.17
CA MET A 1 -0.39 15.60 -6.20
C MET A 1 0.82 16.08 -5.40
N ARG A 2 0.69 16.28 -4.08
CA ARG A 2 1.75 16.88 -3.23
C ARG A 2 2.83 15.83 -2.93
N ASN A 3 3.98 15.89 -3.63
CA ASN A 3 5.13 14.98 -3.55
C ASN A 3 4.78 13.46 -3.61
N PRO A 4 4.97 12.79 -4.78
CA PRO A 4 4.62 11.38 -4.93
C PRO A 4 5.35 10.44 -3.97
N VAL A 5 6.54 10.80 -3.47
CA VAL A 5 7.26 9.99 -2.46
C VAL A 5 6.50 9.96 -1.14
N VAL A 6 5.98 11.10 -0.70
CA VAL A 6 5.24 11.20 0.58
C VAL A 6 3.96 10.37 0.51
N TRP A 7 3.21 10.49 -0.59
CA TRP A 7 2.03 9.66 -0.79
C TRP A 7 2.38 8.18 -0.90
N GLY A 8 3.47 7.83 -1.59
CA GLY A 8 3.97 6.45 -1.63
C GLY A 8 4.20 5.89 -0.22
N MET A 9 4.88 6.64 0.66
CA MET A 9 5.11 6.22 2.04
C MET A 9 3.82 6.10 2.85
N ILE A 10 2.86 7.01 2.70
CA ILE A 10 1.55 6.93 3.38
C ILE A 10 0.80 5.66 2.95
N TYR A 11 0.68 5.43 1.64
CA TYR A 11 0.02 4.22 1.12
C TYR A 11 0.75 2.95 1.55
N PHE A 12 2.08 2.97 1.61
CA PHE A 12 2.85 1.82 2.11
C PHE A 12 2.57 1.55 3.59
N ALA A 13 2.61 2.58 4.44
CA ALA A 13 2.34 2.47 5.87
C ALA A 13 0.91 1.97 6.12
N VAL A 14 -0.08 2.52 5.43
CA VAL A 14 -1.48 2.07 5.50
C VAL A 14 -1.60 0.60 5.04
N GLY A 15 -0.89 0.22 3.98
CA GLY A 15 -0.80 -1.17 3.52
C GLY A 15 -0.26 -2.11 4.60
N CYS A 16 0.84 -1.75 5.27
CA CYS A 16 1.41 -2.52 6.38
C CYS A 16 0.43 -2.65 7.56
N ILE A 17 -0.29 -1.58 7.89
CA ILE A 17 -1.34 -1.63 8.93
C ILE A 17 -2.42 -2.63 8.55
N PHE A 18 -2.93 -2.59 7.32
CA PHE A 18 -3.93 -3.56 6.86
C PHE A 18 -3.38 -4.99 6.84
N THR A 19 -2.11 -5.21 6.47
CA THR A 19 -1.47 -6.54 6.57
C THR A 19 -1.44 -7.02 8.01
N TYR A 20 -1.06 -6.16 8.96
CA TYR A 20 -1.05 -6.51 10.38
C TYR A 20 -2.45 -6.83 10.90
N LEU A 21 -3.46 -6.04 10.52
CA LEU A 21 -4.85 -6.28 10.88
C LEU A 21 -5.37 -7.60 10.29
N ALA A 22 -5.04 -7.90 9.03
CA ALA A 22 -5.41 -9.17 8.40
C ALA A 22 -4.75 -10.37 9.11
N ALA A 23 -3.48 -10.25 9.47
CA ALA A 23 -2.72 -11.29 10.17
C ALA A 23 -3.21 -11.51 11.61
N SER A 24 -3.71 -10.45 12.25
CA SER A 24 -4.23 -10.49 13.62
C SER A 24 -5.75 -10.69 13.68
N SER A 25 -6.41 -10.88 12.54
CA SER A 25 -7.86 -11.00 12.45
C SER A 25 -8.32 -12.31 13.10
N PRO A 26 -9.26 -12.26 14.06
CA PRO A 26 -9.72 -13.46 14.74
C PRO A 26 -10.49 -14.38 13.77
N GLY A 27 -10.25 -15.68 13.89
CA GLY A 27 -10.88 -16.71 13.07
C GLY A 27 -9.98 -17.21 11.95
N SER A 28 -10.59 -17.70 10.87
CA SER A 28 -9.83 -18.23 9.73
C SER A 28 -9.18 -17.12 8.92
N MET A 29 -7.96 -17.37 8.42
CA MET A 29 -7.32 -16.53 7.39
C MET A 29 -8.19 -16.38 6.14
N TRP A 30 -9.04 -17.38 5.87
CA TRP A 30 -9.99 -17.39 4.76
C TRP A 30 -11.35 -16.78 5.10
N SER A 31 -11.50 -16.17 6.28
CA SER A 31 -12.72 -15.43 6.61
C SER A 31 -12.89 -14.23 5.68
N PHE A 32 -14.14 -13.85 5.41
CA PHE A 32 -14.45 -12.71 4.56
C PHE A 32 -13.71 -11.43 5.00
N TYR A 33 -13.69 -11.14 6.31
CA TYR A 33 -13.02 -9.95 6.83
C TYR A 33 -11.50 -10.01 6.66
N SER A 34 -10.87 -11.16 6.92
CA SER A 34 -9.43 -11.34 6.70
C SER A 34 -9.07 -11.13 5.23
N ILE A 35 -9.85 -11.70 4.30
CA ILE A 35 -9.66 -11.53 2.86
C ILE A 35 -9.85 -10.06 2.44
N LEU A 36 -10.88 -9.38 2.96
CA LEU A 36 -11.12 -7.98 2.66
C LEU A 36 -9.94 -7.09 3.10
N LEU A 37 -9.39 -7.34 4.30
CA LEU A 37 -8.20 -6.65 4.80
C LEU A 37 -6.97 -6.95 3.93
N MET A 38 -6.78 -8.20 3.48
CA MET A 38 -5.70 -8.58 2.57
C MET A 38 -5.82 -7.85 1.21
N VAL A 39 -7.03 -7.71 0.67
CA VAL A 39 -7.28 -6.96 -0.57
C VAL A 39 -6.93 -5.48 -0.39
N PHE A 40 -7.34 -4.86 0.72
CA PHE A 40 -6.97 -3.49 1.03
C PHE A 40 -5.45 -3.32 1.22
N ALA A 41 -4.79 -4.26 1.89
CA ALA A 41 -3.33 -4.25 2.02
C ALA A 41 -2.66 -4.29 0.64
N ALA A 42 -3.04 -5.24 -0.21
CA ALA A 42 -2.47 -5.39 -1.55
C ALA A 42 -2.70 -4.15 -2.42
N TYR A 43 -3.89 -3.55 -2.37
CA TYR A 43 -4.20 -2.33 -3.11
C TYR A 43 -3.32 -1.16 -2.68
N ASN A 44 -3.21 -0.92 -1.37
CA ASN A 44 -2.39 0.16 -0.82
C ASN A 44 -0.90 -0.02 -1.15
N ILE A 45 -0.38 -1.25 -1.00
CA ILE A 45 1.01 -1.57 -1.37
C ILE A 45 1.24 -1.35 -2.88
N SER A 46 0.31 -1.78 -3.73
CA SER A 46 0.40 -1.57 -5.19
C SER A 46 0.45 -0.08 -5.56
N ILE A 47 -0.39 0.76 -4.95
CA ILE A 47 -0.34 2.21 -5.16
C ILE A 47 1.00 2.78 -4.68
N SER A 48 1.50 2.35 -3.52
CA SER A 48 2.78 2.83 -3.00
C SER A 48 3.92 2.62 -4.00
N PHE A 49 4.01 1.42 -4.60
CA PHE A 49 5.01 1.11 -5.62
C PHE A 49 4.82 1.95 -6.88
N LYS A 50 3.58 2.15 -7.34
CA LYS A 50 3.28 3.03 -8.48
C LYS A 50 3.74 4.47 -8.21
N MET A 51 3.51 4.98 -7.00
CA MET A 51 3.94 6.32 -6.60
C MET A 51 5.46 6.46 -6.55
N PHE A 52 6.17 5.46 -5.98
CA PHE A 52 7.63 5.46 -6.00
C PHE A 52 8.18 5.37 -7.42
N ALA A 53 7.65 4.48 -8.26
CA ALA A 53 8.03 4.36 -9.66
C ALA A 53 7.78 5.68 -10.42
N PHE A 54 6.66 6.34 -10.16
CA PHE A 54 6.34 7.64 -10.74
C PHE A 54 7.30 8.74 -10.28
N SER A 55 7.66 8.78 -8.99
CA SER A 55 8.69 9.68 -8.47
C SER A 55 10.05 9.48 -9.16
N PHE A 56 10.48 8.24 -9.40
CA PHE A 56 11.71 7.97 -10.13
C PHE A 56 11.63 8.45 -11.58
N LYS A 57 10.49 8.26 -12.25
CA LYS A 57 10.27 8.76 -13.62
C LYS A 57 10.32 10.30 -13.70
N ILE A 58 9.67 11.01 -12.77
CA ILE A 58 9.73 12.48 -12.72
C ILE A 58 11.17 12.96 -12.56
N LYS A 59 11.92 12.38 -11.62
CA LYS A 59 13.33 12.78 -11.38
C LYS A 59 14.22 12.53 -12.60
N LYS A 60 13.94 11.49 -13.39
CA LYS A 60 14.67 11.21 -14.63
C LYS A 60 14.39 12.24 -15.72
N ASN A 61 13.14 12.72 -15.84
CA ASN A 61 12.74 13.69 -16.86
C ASN A 61 13.07 15.16 -16.50
N GLN A 62 13.55 15.41 -15.28
CA GLN A 62 14.04 16.73 -14.84
C GLN A 62 15.58 16.86 -14.90
N LYS A 63 16.27 15.82 -15.37
CA LYS A 63 17.69 15.86 -15.75
C LYS A 63 17.81 15.87 -17.26
#